data_AF-A0A2E9LH28-F1
#
_entry.id   AF-A0A2E9LH28-F1
#
_cell.length_a   1.000
_cell.length_b   1.000
_cell.length_c   1.000
_cell.angle_alpha   90.00
_cell.angle_beta   90.00
_cell.angle_gamma   90.00
#
_symmetry.space_group_name_H-M   'P 1'
#
loop_
_entity.id
_entity.type
_entity.pdbx_description
1 polymer ?
#
loop_
_entity_poly.entity_id
_entity_poly.type
_entity_poly.pdbx_seq_one_letter_code
_entity_poly.pdbx_strand_id
1 'polypeptide(L)'
;MNKLEQICRSYGISLNSSQEIIDKFPRFTSLNHTRVINEATKVYGEENEVREAILKHPRFASLNHTRVINEATKVYGEKNETKIKEAILKHPSFASYDHTRVVRQKTRIGRLIGLSNDETIDILLDYPVQAGYSYKRDLARIDVARELSNQGVIIDNQARNWFIKNYISSPYTPGTCNRISHSYGEPGLLNLANKKFADQPKAA
;
A
#
# COMPACT_ATOMS: atom_id res chain seq x y z
N MET A 1 13.11 34.13 11.38
CA MET A 1 12.14 33.26 10.69
C MET A 1 11.67 32.22 11.68
N ASN A 2 10.38 32.24 12.03
CA ASN A 2 9.79 31.25 12.92
C ASN A 2 9.91 29.85 12.27
N LYS A 3 10.05 28.78 13.07
CA LYS A 3 10.11 27.40 12.59
C LYS A 3 8.94 27.05 11.66
N LEU A 4 7.75 27.58 11.94
CA LEU A 4 6.58 27.41 11.07
C LEU A 4 6.78 28.02 9.68
N GLU A 5 7.34 29.23 9.59
CA GLU A 5 7.63 29.88 8.31
C GLU A 5 8.70 29.13 7.52
N GLN A 6 9.70 28.57 8.20
CA GLN A 6 10.72 27.72 7.58
C GLN A 6 10.08 26.47 6.95
N ILE A 7 9.17 25.80 7.67
CA ILE A 7 8.42 24.64 7.17
C ILE A 7 7.58 25.02 5.95
N CYS A 8 6.81 26.11 6.06
CA CYS A 8 5.98 26.61 4.95
C CYS A 8 6.83 26.82 3.69
N ARG A 9 8.00 27.44 3.84
CA ARG A 9 8.92 27.69 2.73
C ARG A 9 9.56 26.43 2.17
N SER A 10 10.01 25.51 3.03
CA SER A 10 10.67 24.27 2.61
C SER A 10 9.75 23.36 1.80
N TYR A 11 8.46 23.34 2.11
CA TYR A 11 7.49 22.46 1.47
C TYR A 11 6.52 23.16 0.52
N GLY A 12 6.52 24.50 0.47
CA GLY A 12 5.59 25.28 -0.36
C GLY A 12 4.13 25.17 0.10
N ILE A 13 3.90 25.11 1.42
CA ILE A 13 2.57 24.91 2.02
C ILE A 13 2.12 26.10 2.86
N SER A 14 0.82 26.18 3.13
CA SER A 14 0.23 27.20 4.00
C SER A 14 0.61 27.01 5.48
N LEU A 15 0.45 28.07 6.28
CA LEU A 15 0.63 28.03 7.73
C LEU A 15 -0.33 27.01 8.39
N ASN A 16 -1.60 26.99 7.96
CA ASN A 16 -2.61 26.06 8.47
C ASN A 16 -2.22 24.60 8.20
N SER A 17 -1.79 24.29 6.97
CA SER A 17 -1.34 22.94 6.61
C SER A 17 -0.09 22.52 7.40
N SER A 18 0.83 23.46 7.64
CA SER A 18 2.00 23.20 8.49
C SER A 18 1.59 22.89 9.93
N GLN A 19 0.62 23.63 10.47
CA GLN A 19 0.12 23.42 11.83
C GLN A 19 -0.55 22.04 11.97
N GLU A 20 -1.41 21.64 11.03
CA GLU A 20 -2.04 20.32 11.05
C GLU A 20 -1.03 19.16 11.05
N ILE A 21 0.08 19.31 10.31
CA ILE A 21 1.16 18.32 10.27
C ILE A 21 1.85 18.26 11.62
N ILE A 22 2.14 19.41 12.23
CA ILE A 22 2.80 19.51 13.53
C ILE A 22 1.91 18.92 14.63
N ASP A 23 0.61 19.18 14.61
CA ASP A 23 -0.33 18.63 15.59
C ASP A 23 -0.35 17.09 15.55
N LYS A 24 -0.28 16.50 14.35
CA LYS A 24 -0.19 15.05 14.15
C LYS A 24 1.20 14.49 14.44
N PHE A 25 2.25 15.29 14.24
CA PHE A 25 3.64 14.89 14.43
C PHE A 25 4.49 16.03 15.00
N PRO A 26 4.46 16.28 16.33
CA PRO A 26 5.11 17.45 16.93
C PRO A 26 6.62 17.54 16.68
N ARG A 27 7.28 16.38 16.56
CA ARG A 27 8.71 16.27 16.26
C ARG A 27 9.09 16.86 14.90
N PHE A 28 8.13 17.07 13.99
CA PHE A 28 8.39 17.69 12.68
C PHE A 28 9.10 19.05 12.84
N THR A 29 8.71 19.86 13.83
CA THR A 29 9.30 21.17 14.13
C THR A 29 10.77 21.16 14.55
N SER A 30 11.31 19.99 14.90
CA SER A 30 12.69 19.83 15.32
C SER A 30 13.63 19.44 14.18
N LEU A 31 13.09 19.09 13.01
CA LEU A 31 13.87 18.61 11.88
C LEU A 31 14.53 19.78 11.15
N ASN A 32 15.72 19.51 10.58
CA ASN A 32 16.32 20.39 9.59
C ASN A 32 15.72 20.05 8.21
N HIS A 33 14.64 20.73 7.84
CA HIS A 33 13.85 20.40 6.66
C HIS A 33 14.63 20.47 5.34
N THR A 34 15.54 21.44 5.19
CA THR A 34 16.43 21.50 4.02
C THR A 34 17.34 20.28 3.94
N ARG A 35 17.93 19.87 5.07
CA ARG A 35 18.82 18.71 5.12
C ARG A 35 18.07 17.42 4.80
N VAL A 36 16.92 17.18 5.43
CA VAL A 36 16.16 15.92 5.23
C VAL A 36 15.64 15.79 3.79
N ILE A 37 15.18 16.89 3.19
CA ILE A 37 14.78 16.90 1.77
C ILE A 37 15.99 16.54 0.91
N ASN A 38 17.13 17.22 1.07
CA ASN A 38 18.33 16.95 0.29
C ASN A 38 18.84 15.50 0.43
N GLU A 39 18.84 14.95 1.64
CA GLU A 39 19.26 13.57 1.88
C GLU A 39 18.33 12.55 1.21
N ALA A 40 17.02 12.78 1.27
CA ALA A 40 16.03 11.94 0.59
C ALA A 40 16.11 12.08 -0.94
N THR A 41 16.21 13.30 -1.47
CA THR A 41 16.37 13.60 -2.91
C THR A 41 17.57 12.87 -3.51
N LYS A 42 18.69 12.75 -2.79
CA LYS A 42 19.85 11.97 -3.27
C LYS A 42 19.55 10.48 -3.48
N VAL A 43 18.57 9.93 -2.77
CA VAL A 43 18.20 8.51 -2.84
C VAL A 43 17.09 8.28 -3.86
N TYR A 44 16.07 9.15 -3.86
CA TYR A 44 14.85 8.97 -4.63
C TYR A 44 14.81 9.77 -5.96
N GLY A 45 15.70 10.76 -6.12
CA GLY A 45 15.74 11.62 -7.31
C GLY A 45 14.87 12.86 -7.14
N GLU A 46 13.60 12.79 -7.53
CA GLU A 46 12.74 13.97 -7.69
C GLU A 46 12.38 14.66 -6.36
N GLU A 47 12.85 15.90 -6.19
CA GLU A 47 12.68 16.64 -4.94
C GLU A 47 11.19 16.91 -4.62
N ASN A 48 10.39 17.22 -5.64
CA ASN A 48 8.96 17.48 -5.44
C ASN A 48 8.22 16.23 -4.93
N GLU A 49 8.53 15.05 -5.47
CA GLU A 49 7.95 13.79 -5.00
C GLU A 49 8.38 13.46 -3.57
N VAL A 50 9.64 13.75 -3.23
CA VAL A 50 10.16 13.62 -1.86
C VAL A 50 9.42 14.54 -0.90
N ARG A 51 9.22 15.81 -1.25
CA ARG A 51 8.45 16.77 -0.44
C ARG A 51 7.03 16.26 -0.22
N GLU A 52 6.35 15.82 -1.28
CA GLU A 52 5.02 15.24 -1.19
C GLU A 52 4.98 14.01 -0.27
N ALA A 53 5.95 13.10 -0.40
CA ALA A 53 6.06 11.91 0.42
C ALA A 53 6.21 12.27 1.91
N ILE A 54 7.05 13.26 2.23
CA ILE A 54 7.21 13.78 3.58
C ILE A 54 5.90 14.36 4.12
N LEU A 55 5.19 15.17 3.32
CA LEU A 55 3.92 15.77 3.76
C LEU A 55 2.83 14.72 3.98
N LYS A 56 2.76 13.70 3.11
CA LYS A 56 1.83 12.55 3.24
C LYS A 56 2.14 11.72 4.48
N HIS A 57 3.41 11.60 4.86
CA HIS A 57 3.84 10.83 6.03
C HIS A 57 5.04 11.49 6.74
N PRO A 58 4.81 12.42 7.69
CA PRO A 58 5.88 13.23 8.30
C PRO A 58 7.02 12.43 8.95
N ARG A 59 6.76 11.20 9.40
CA ARG A 59 7.80 10.29 9.92
C ARG A 59 8.84 9.89 8.88
N PHE A 60 8.47 9.90 7.59
CA PHE A 60 9.36 9.60 6.47
C PHE A 60 10.60 10.48 6.47
N ALA A 61 10.47 11.77 6.84
CA ALA A 61 11.58 12.72 6.92
C ALA A 61 12.66 12.37 7.97
N SER A 62 12.40 11.41 8.85
CA SER A 62 13.35 10.98 9.90
C SER A 62 14.07 9.68 9.59
N LEU A 63 13.82 9.08 8.42
CA LEU A 63 14.39 7.80 8.05
C LEU A 63 15.80 7.94 7.50
N ASN A 64 16.61 6.90 7.68
CA ASN A 64 17.84 6.73 6.92
C ASN A 64 17.48 6.10 5.56
N HIS A 65 17.28 6.94 4.54
CA HIS A 65 16.76 6.51 3.24
C HIS A 65 17.67 5.54 2.49
N THR A 66 19.00 5.71 2.58
CA THR A 66 19.97 4.77 2.00
C THR A 66 19.81 3.38 2.61
N ARG A 67 19.69 3.32 3.95
CA ARG A 67 19.47 2.05 4.65
C ARG A 67 18.15 1.41 4.25
N VAL A 68 17.06 2.18 4.20
CA VAL A 68 15.73 1.70 3.79
C VAL A 68 15.78 1.04 2.41
N ILE A 69 16.39 1.71 1.42
CA ILE A 69 16.50 1.15 0.06
C ILE A 69 17.36 -0.12 0.09
N ASN A 70 18.53 -0.10 0.74
CA ASN A 70 19.39 -1.28 0.81
C ASN A 70 18.71 -2.49 1.46
N GLU A 71 17.95 -2.29 2.53
CA GLU A 71 17.20 -3.36 3.20
C GLU A 71 16.04 -3.89 2.34
N ALA A 72 15.29 -2.99 1.68
CA ALA A 72 14.23 -3.38 0.77
C ALA A 72 14.77 -4.12 -0.46
N THR A 73 15.85 -3.63 -1.08
CA THR A 73 16.49 -4.25 -2.26
C THR A 73 16.99 -5.65 -1.97
N LYS A 74 17.52 -5.93 -0.77
CA LYS A 74 17.89 -7.29 -0.35
C LYS A 74 16.70 -8.27 -0.34
N VAL A 75 15.49 -7.77 -0.14
CA VAL A 75 14.28 -8.59 -0.03
C VAL A 75 13.56 -8.72 -1.38
N TYR A 76 13.40 -7.61 -2.10
CA TYR A 76 12.69 -7.58 -3.39
C TYR A 76 13.59 -7.86 -4.59
N GLY A 77 14.91 -7.85 -4.41
CA GLY A 77 15.91 -8.07 -5.45
C GLY A 77 16.41 -6.78 -6.11
N GLU A 78 17.68 -6.80 -6.53
CA GLU A 78 18.37 -5.65 -7.16
C GLU A 78 17.68 -5.15 -8.42
N LYS A 79 17.10 -6.05 -9.22
CA LYS A 79 16.31 -5.72 -10.41
C LYS A 79 15.11 -4.80 -10.14
N ASN A 80 14.67 -4.72 -8.88
CA ASN A 80 13.49 -3.97 -8.47
C ASN A 80 13.81 -2.64 -7.77
N GLU A 81 15.07 -2.22 -7.65
CA GLU A 81 15.44 -1.02 -6.88
C GLU A 81 14.64 0.23 -7.29
N THR A 82 14.49 0.49 -8.60
CA THR A 82 13.71 1.63 -9.11
C THR A 82 12.25 1.55 -8.67
N LYS A 83 11.61 0.38 -8.85
CA LYS A 83 10.22 0.16 -8.43
C LYS A 83 10.04 0.31 -6.92
N ILE A 84 11.04 -0.07 -6.12
CA ILE A 84 11.03 0.11 -4.65
C ILE A 84 11.01 1.60 -4.30
N LYS A 85 11.83 2.41 -4.96
CA LYS A 85 11.87 3.88 -4.76
C LYS A 85 10.52 4.50 -5.10
N GLU A 86 9.98 4.17 -6.26
CA GLU A 86 8.65 4.63 -6.70
C GLU A 86 7.53 4.21 -5.72
N ALA A 87 7.55 2.96 -5.28
CA ALA A 87 6.59 2.41 -4.32
C ALA A 87 6.63 3.17 -2.98
N ILE A 88 7.83 3.52 -2.50
CA ILE A 88 8.01 4.32 -1.29
C ILE A 88 7.47 5.73 -1.47
N LEU A 89 7.80 6.43 -2.56
CA LEU A 89 7.29 7.79 -2.79
C LEU A 89 5.76 7.81 -2.90
N LYS A 90 5.18 6.80 -3.57
CA LYS A 90 3.73 6.61 -3.70
C LYS A 90 3.06 6.31 -2.36
N HIS A 91 3.69 5.52 -1.49
CA HIS A 91 3.17 5.15 -0.18
C HIS A 91 4.28 5.18 0.88
N PRO A 92 4.59 6.34 1.47
CA PRO A 92 5.81 6.52 2.28
C PRO A 92 5.90 5.65 3.54
N SER A 93 4.78 5.21 4.10
CA SER A 93 4.77 4.21 5.18
C SER A 93 5.36 2.86 4.78
N PHE A 94 5.43 2.56 3.47
CA PHE A 94 6.07 1.36 2.94
C PHE A 94 7.53 1.25 3.38
N ALA A 95 8.25 2.37 3.48
CA ALA A 95 9.64 2.44 3.91
C ALA A 95 9.91 1.92 5.34
N SER A 96 8.86 1.78 6.16
CA SER A 96 8.98 1.37 7.57
C SER A 96 8.49 -0.06 7.83
N TYR A 97 8.12 -0.82 6.80
CA TYR A 97 7.65 -2.19 6.99
C TYR A 97 8.82 -3.18 7.14
N ASP A 98 8.56 -4.25 7.89
CA ASP A 98 9.37 -5.46 7.85
C ASP A 98 9.12 -6.17 6.51
N HIS A 99 9.94 -5.85 5.51
CA HIS A 99 9.77 -6.35 4.15
C HIS A 99 9.92 -7.87 4.05
N THR A 100 10.80 -8.49 4.85
CA THR A 100 10.93 -9.96 4.90
C THR A 100 9.62 -10.60 5.34
N ARG A 101 8.99 -10.06 6.39
CA ARG A 101 7.67 -10.53 6.83
C ARG A 101 6.60 -10.29 5.78
N VAL A 102 6.56 -9.11 5.17
CA VAL A 102 5.56 -8.74 4.15
C VAL A 102 5.66 -9.70 2.97
N VAL A 103 6.84 -9.88 2.37
CA VAL A 103 7.04 -10.77 1.22
C VAL A 103 6.66 -12.21 1.56
N ARG A 104 7.10 -12.73 2.72
CA ARG A 104 6.75 -14.09 3.15
C ARG A 104 5.24 -14.29 3.24
N GLN A 105 4.51 -13.33 3.78
CA GLN A 105 3.05 -13.42 3.91
C GLN A 105 2.36 -13.30 2.55
N LYS A 106 2.72 -12.28 1.76
CA LYS A 106 2.04 -11.97 0.50
C LYS A 106 2.31 -13.04 -0.56
N THR A 107 3.54 -13.54 -0.69
CA THR A 107 3.85 -14.65 -1.62
C THR A 107 3.15 -15.96 -1.24
N ARG A 108 2.94 -16.24 0.05
CA ARG A 108 2.11 -17.38 0.48
C ARG A 108 0.68 -17.25 -0.02
N ILE A 109 0.09 -16.06 0.04
CA ILE A 109 -1.26 -15.77 -0.46
C ILE A 109 -1.28 -15.83 -1.98
N GLY A 110 -0.31 -15.20 -2.66
CA GLY A 110 -0.20 -15.18 -4.11
C GLY A 110 -0.25 -16.60 -4.69
N ARG A 111 0.48 -17.53 -4.09
CA ARG A 111 0.45 -18.95 -4.50
C ARG A 111 -0.94 -19.60 -4.35
N LEU A 112 -1.73 -19.23 -3.33
CA LEU A 112 -3.10 -19.74 -3.18
C LEU A 112 -4.04 -19.29 -4.30
N ILE A 113 -3.70 -18.21 -5.01
CA ILE A 113 -4.46 -17.69 -6.16
C ILE A 113 -3.71 -17.85 -7.49
N GLY A 114 -2.70 -18.72 -7.52
CA GLY A 114 -1.97 -19.07 -8.74
C GLY A 114 -1.02 -17.99 -9.26
N LEU A 115 -0.50 -17.13 -8.38
CA LEU A 115 0.60 -16.20 -8.69
C LEU A 115 1.94 -16.80 -8.27
N SER A 116 2.96 -16.54 -9.07
CA SER A 116 4.36 -16.73 -8.70
C SER A 116 4.80 -15.69 -7.65
N ASN A 117 5.97 -15.95 -7.05
CA ASN A 117 6.56 -15.00 -6.10
C ASN A 117 6.90 -13.66 -6.77
N ASP A 118 7.44 -13.71 -7.99
CA ASP A 118 7.83 -12.52 -8.75
C ASP A 118 6.61 -11.67 -9.12
N GLU A 119 5.54 -12.29 -9.64
CA GLU A 119 4.28 -11.58 -9.91
C GLU A 119 3.70 -10.95 -8.63
N THR A 120 3.79 -11.65 -7.51
CA THR A 120 3.32 -11.12 -6.22
C THR A 120 4.14 -9.91 -5.76
N ILE A 121 5.46 -9.95 -5.97
CA ILE A 121 6.36 -8.83 -5.67
C ILE A 121 6.04 -7.64 -6.58
N ASP A 122 5.86 -7.86 -7.88
CA ASP A 122 5.50 -6.81 -8.83
C ASP A 122 4.19 -6.13 -8.43
N ILE A 123 3.14 -6.91 -8.10
CA ILE A 123 1.86 -6.37 -7.60
C ILE A 123 2.06 -5.56 -6.31
N LEU A 124 2.93 -6.01 -5.41
CA LEU A 124 3.17 -5.33 -4.15
C LEU A 124 3.88 -3.98 -4.37
N LEU A 125 4.81 -3.91 -5.32
CA LEU A 125 5.50 -2.66 -5.67
C LEU A 125 4.60 -1.71 -6.46
N ASP A 126 3.71 -2.23 -7.30
CA ASP A 126 2.69 -1.43 -8.01
C ASP A 126 1.63 -0.86 -7.04
N TYR A 127 1.31 -1.62 -5.98
CA TYR A 127 0.29 -1.30 -4.98
C TYR A 127 0.83 -1.40 -3.53
N PRO A 128 1.77 -0.53 -3.12
CA PRO A 128 2.53 -0.66 -1.87
C PRO A 128 1.70 -0.58 -0.59
N VAL A 129 0.54 0.05 -0.63
CA VAL A 129 -0.40 0.05 0.51
C VAL A 129 -0.89 -1.36 0.88
N GLN A 130 -0.83 -2.34 -0.04
CA GLN A 130 -1.13 -3.74 0.26
C GLN A 130 -0.22 -4.34 1.34
N ALA A 131 1.02 -3.83 1.48
CA ALA A 131 1.95 -4.29 2.51
C ALA A 131 1.45 -3.99 3.93
N GLY A 132 0.68 -2.92 4.11
CA GLY A 132 0.08 -2.55 5.40
C GLY A 132 -1.17 -3.36 5.76
N TYR A 133 -1.72 -4.12 4.81
CA TYR A 133 -2.95 -4.87 5.03
C TYR A 133 -2.71 -6.21 5.71
N SER A 134 -3.59 -6.52 6.66
CA SER A 134 -3.53 -7.76 7.42
C SER A 134 -3.66 -8.98 6.50
N TYR A 135 -3.10 -10.11 6.89
CA TYR A 135 -3.27 -11.38 6.16
C TYR A 135 -4.75 -11.81 6.05
N LYS A 136 -5.59 -11.47 7.04
CA LYS A 136 -7.05 -11.69 7.01
C LYS A 136 -7.68 -10.98 5.80
N ARG A 137 -7.26 -9.73 5.59
CA ARG A 137 -7.13 -9.01 4.30
C ARG A 137 -7.35 -9.84 3.04
N ASP A 138 -6.33 -10.66 2.83
CA ASP A 138 -6.17 -11.33 1.57
C ASP A 138 -6.94 -12.65 1.56
N LEU A 139 -7.15 -13.26 2.74
CA LEU A 139 -7.94 -14.49 2.85
C LEU A 139 -9.39 -14.34 2.37
N ALA A 140 -10.18 -13.35 2.81
CA ALA A 140 -11.54 -13.28 2.22
C ALA A 140 -11.58 -12.76 0.79
N ARG A 141 -10.49 -12.24 0.22
CA ARG A 141 -10.48 -12.09 -1.24
C ARG A 141 -10.53 -13.46 -1.92
N ILE A 142 -9.80 -14.42 -1.37
CA ILE A 142 -9.85 -15.82 -1.81
C ILE A 142 -11.24 -16.40 -1.56
N ASP A 143 -11.84 -16.14 -0.40
CA ASP A 143 -13.18 -16.68 -0.10
C ASP A 143 -14.27 -16.07 -0.99
N VAL A 144 -14.19 -14.77 -1.33
CA VAL A 144 -15.09 -14.16 -2.32
C VAL A 144 -14.90 -14.78 -3.70
N ALA A 145 -13.67 -15.01 -4.14
CA ALA A 145 -13.42 -15.66 -5.42
C ALA A 145 -13.97 -17.11 -5.46
N ARG A 146 -13.85 -17.85 -4.35
CA ARG A 146 -14.45 -19.19 -4.20
C ARG A 146 -15.98 -19.15 -4.26
N GLU A 147 -16.59 -18.20 -3.56
CA GLU A 147 -18.04 -18.01 -3.56
C GLU A 147 -18.57 -17.75 -4.97
N LEU A 148 -17.92 -16.86 -5.73
CA LEU A 148 -18.28 -16.60 -7.12
C LEU A 148 -18.09 -17.85 -8.00
N SER A 149 -17.00 -18.60 -7.80
CA SER A 149 -16.78 -19.86 -8.51
C SER A 149 -17.89 -20.88 -8.21
N ASN A 150 -18.37 -20.96 -6.97
CA ASN A 150 -19.50 -21.82 -6.59
C ASN A 150 -20.81 -21.36 -7.25
N GLN A 151 -20.93 -20.09 -7.60
CA GLN A 151 -22.04 -19.52 -8.35
C GLN A 151 -21.88 -19.66 -9.88
N GLY A 152 -20.85 -20.39 -10.34
CA GLY A 152 -20.58 -20.64 -11.75
C GLY A 152 -19.80 -19.53 -12.46
N VAL A 153 -19.31 -18.51 -11.74
CA VAL A 153 -18.51 -17.42 -12.33
C VAL A 153 -17.10 -17.92 -12.67
N ILE A 154 -16.64 -17.66 -13.89
CA ILE A 154 -15.30 -18.07 -14.35
C ILE A 154 -14.26 -17.07 -13.81
N ILE A 155 -13.39 -17.55 -12.92
CA ILE A 155 -12.30 -16.74 -12.34
C ILE A 155 -11.06 -16.82 -13.24
N ASP A 156 -11.08 -16.03 -14.31
CA ASP A 156 -9.97 -15.88 -15.25
C ASP A 156 -8.95 -14.81 -14.81
N ASN A 157 -7.97 -14.51 -15.67
CA ASN A 157 -6.96 -13.47 -15.41
C ASN A 157 -7.58 -12.06 -15.30
N GLN A 158 -8.70 -11.80 -15.97
CA GLN A 158 -9.39 -10.52 -15.88
C GLN A 158 -10.04 -10.36 -14.51
N ALA A 159 -10.72 -11.40 -14.01
CA ALA A 159 -11.28 -11.43 -12.67
C ALA A 159 -10.19 -11.29 -11.60
N ARG A 160 -9.07 -12.01 -11.77
CA ARG A 160 -7.90 -11.91 -10.88
C ARG A 160 -7.36 -10.49 -10.80
N ASN A 161 -7.13 -9.84 -11.95
CA ASN A 161 -6.68 -8.45 -12.03
C ASN A 161 -7.68 -7.47 -11.40
N TRP A 162 -8.97 -7.72 -11.60
CA TRP A 162 -10.02 -6.91 -10.96
C TRP A 162 -9.95 -7.00 -9.43
N PHE A 163 -9.77 -8.20 -8.87
CA PHE A 163 -9.58 -8.37 -7.44
C PHE A 163 -8.33 -7.67 -6.92
N ILE A 164 -7.22 -7.72 -7.67
CA ILE A 164 -5.98 -7.03 -7.32
C ILE A 164 -6.19 -5.53 -7.23
N LYS A 165 -7.01 -4.94 -8.12
CA LYS A 165 -7.32 -3.51 -8.13
C LYS A 165 -8.36 -3.07 -7.10
N ASN A 166 -9.35 -3.92 -6.79
CA ASN A 166 -10.49 -3.59 -5.91
C ASN A 166 -10.30 -4.09 -4.45
N TYR A 167 -9.07 -4.43 -4.08
CA TYR A 167 -8.68 -4.94 -2.77
C TYR A 167 -9.00 -4.03 -1.57
N ILE A 168 -9.26 -2.73 -1.79
CA ILE A 168 -9.60 -1.76 -0.74
C ILE A 168 -11.01 -2.02 -0.18
N SER A 169 -11.93 -2.56 -0.98
CA SER A 169 -13.35 -2.72 -0.66
C SER A 169 -13.69 -3.92 0.24
N SER A 170 -12.70 -4.52 0.92
CA SER A 170 -12.94 -5.72 1.73
C SER A 170 -12.90 -5.45 3.25
N PRO A 171 -14.04 -5.56 3.94
CA PRO A 171 -14.11 -5.67 5.39
C PRO A 171 -14.58 -7.07 5.89
N TYR A 172 -14.54 -8.11 5.05
CA TYR A 172 -14.84 -9.53 5.34
C TYR A 172 -16.34 -9.78 5.69
N THR A 173 -17.07 -10.75 5.12
CA THR A 173 -16.60 -12.14 4.91
C THR A 173 -17.52 -13.10 4.12
N PRO A 174 -16.95 -14.08 3.40
CA PRO A 174 -17.57 -15.43 3.27
C PRO A 174 -16.77 -16.54 4.00
N GLY A 175 -17.45 -17.40 4.79
CA GLY A 175 -16.90 -18.57 5.55
C GLY A 175 -16.24 -18.29 6.91
N THR A 176 -15.39 -17.26 6.94
CA THR A 176 -15.07 -16.34 8.06
C THR A 176 -13.94 -16.50 9.10
N CYS A 177 -13.32 -15.36 9.42
CA CYS A 177 -12.85 -14.87 10.75
C CYS A 177 -12.96 -13.32 10.72
N ASN A 178 -14.22 -12.88 10.70
CA ASN A 178 -14.80 -11.58 10.33
C ASN A 178 -14.03 -10.28 10.65
N ARG A 179 -14.28 -9.22 9.85
CA ARG A 179 -14.49 -7.87 10.41
C ARG A 179 -15.66 -7.09 9.78
N ILE A 180 -16.81 -7.73 9.83
CA ILE A 180 -18.10 -7.11 10.08
C ILE A 180 -17.97 -6.13 11.27
N SER A 181 -18.18 -4.84 11.11
CA SER A 181 -18.70 -4.08 12.25
C SER A 181 -20.21 -4.28 12.26
N HIS A 182 -20.64 -5.37 12.91
CA HIS A 182 -22.04 -5.70 13.25
C HIS A 182 -22.84 -6.40 12.14
N SER A 183 -23.34 -7.58 12.48
CA SER A 183 -24.28 -8.43 11.74
C SER A 183 -25.29 -7.66 10.87
N TYR A 184 -25.66 -8.28 9.75
CA TYR A 184 -26.60 -7.87 8.68
C TYR A 184 -25.98 -7.12 7.47
N GLY A 185 -25.43 -7.87 6.49
CA GLY A 185 -25.09 -7.35 5.15
C GLY A 185 -24.12 -8.22 4.33
N GLU A 186 -24.19 -8.13 3.00
CA GLU A 186 -23.25 -8.76 2.06
C GLU A 186 -21.88 -8.02 2.07
N PRO A 187 -20.72 -8.72 2.06
CA PRO A 187 -19.43 -8.06 2.04
C PRO A 187 -19.31 -7.08 0.86
N GLY A 188 -18.83 -5.85 1.09
CA GLY A 188 -18.72 -4.84 0.03
C GLY A 188 -17.95 -5.33 -1.21
N LEU A 189 -16.91 -6.16 -1.00
CA LEU A 189 -16.18 -6.79 -2.10
C LEU A 189 -17.03 -7.82 -2.86
N LEU A 190 -17.85 -8.62 -2.17
CA LEU A 190 -18.75 -9.59 -2.81
C LEU A 190 -19.86 -8.87 -3.59
N ASN A 191 -20.47 -7.82 -3.02
CA ASN A 191 -21.47 -7.01 -3.72
C ASN A 191 -20.90 -6.38 -5.01
N LEU A 192 -19.71 -5.79 -4.91
CA LEU A 192 -19.01 -5.23 -6.08
C LEU A 192 -18.68 -6.30 -7.11
N ALA A 193 -18.25 -7.49 -6.67
CA ALA A 193 -17.93 -8.58 -7.57
C ALA A 193 -19.19 -9.13 -8.26
N ASN A 194 -20.29 -9.32 -7.53
CA ASN A 194 -21.59 -9.74 -8.07
C ASN A 194 -22.09 -8.76 -9.12
N LYS A 195 -21.97 -7.44 -8.90
CA LYS A 195 -22.26 -6.44 -9.93
C LYS A 195 -21.31 -6.51 -11.12
N LYS A 196 -20.03 -6.74 -10.87
CA LYS A 196 -19.00 -6.77 -11.93
C LYS A 196 -19.15 -7.98 -12.85
N PHE A 197 -19.53 -9.13 -12.31
CA PHE A 197 -19.59 -10.41 -13.00
C PHE A 197 -21.02 -10.90 -13.25
N ALA A 198 -22.03 -10.06 -13.05
CA ALA A 198 -23.45 -10.40 -13.24
C ALA A 198 -23.73 -10.95 -14.65
N ASP A 199 -23.09 -10.36 -15.66
CA ASP A 199 -23.31 -10.70 -17.08
C ASP A 199 -22.43 -11.86 -17.57
N GLN A 200 -21.59 -12.44 -16.71
CA GLN A 200 -20.77 -13.57 -17.13
C GLN A 200 -21.63 -14.82 -17.32
N PRO A 201 -21.40 -15.59 -18.40
CA PRO A 201 -22.04 -16.88 -18.57
C PRO A 201 -21.63 -17.78 -17.40
N LYS A 202 -22.62 -18.29 -16.67
CA LYS A 202 -22.40 -19.22 -15.57
C LYS A 202 -22.06 -20.59 -16.15
N ALA A 203 -20.99 -21.22 -15.64
CA ALA A 203 -20.73 -22.61 -15.91
C ALA A 203 -21.93 -23.45 -15.41
N ALA A 204 -22.46 -24.30 -16.29
CA ALA A 204 -23.59 -25.19 -16.02
C ALA A 204 -23.20 -26.33 -15.07
#